data_AF-A0A9D7CW94-F1
#
_entry.id   AF-A0A9D7CW94-F1
#
_cell.length_a   1.000
_cell.length_b   1.000
_cell.length_c   1.000
_cell.angle_alpha   90.00
_cell.angle_beta   90.00
_cell.angle_gamma   90.00
#
_symmetry.space_group_name_H-M   'P 1'
#
loop_
_entity.id
_entity.type
_entity.pdbx_description
1 polymer ?
#
loop_
_entity_poly.entity_id
_entity_poly.type
_entity_poly.pdbx_seq_one_letter_code
_entity_poly.pdbx_strand_id
1 'polypeptide(L)'
;MLKFGPSVLVIAMLLPGCGAAPADGDEGVTDEAALTATEVVTAGATLRVTASRLNLRNEAELSADVVAVLRQNDRVTAVTTSGEDGWVNVKSQGGDQGWVFGKYLARVSGAPSPSPNPSPNPSPNPAPSGGTCAPSRADGAVHRYQKALHDAIAYAEGTRDYSKDGYNVMFSHRTFASCQTHPNVCIAFGSSCSTAAGRYQFLTTTWNTVKRAAGLPSFEPENQERGAAYLVSTTRRVTIPTARPMTATEFSNAMSKLSYEWASLPPGRYGQPSKSMSQVRNLYCSVAGC
;
A
#
# COMPACT_ATOMS: atom_id res chain seq x y z
N MET A 1 -13.67 66.70 21.03
CA MET A 1 -14.26 67.02 19.71
C MET A 1 -14.67 65.68 19.09
N LEU A 2 -15.94 65.27 19.17
CA LEU A 2 -16.99 65.49 18.15
C LEU A 2 -16.51 65.13 16.72
N LYS A 3 -17.23 64.45 15.83
CA LYS A 3 -18.40 63.55 15.80
C LYS A 3 -18.74 63.44 14.28
N PHE A 4 -19.18 62.26 13.82
CA PHE A 4 -20.03 62.03 12.63
C PHE A 4 -19.47 62.19 11.19
N GLY A 5 -19.70 61.14 10.37
CA GLY A 5 -19.73 61.18 8.90
C GLY A 5 -21.06 61.73 8.34
N PRO A 6 -21.26 61.72 7.01
CA PRO A 6 -22.34 60.94 6.36
C PRO A 6 -21.92 60.39 4.96
N SER A 7 -22.41 59.28 4.43
CA SER A 7 -23.75 58.92 3.89
C SER A 7 -24.22 59.65 2.61
N VAL A 8 -24.21 58.87 1.50
CA VAL A 8 -25.29 58.65 0.50
C VAL A 8 -25.55 59.70 -0.62
N LEU A 9 -25.63 59.26 -1.91
CA LEU A 9 -26.85 59.22 -2.78
C LEU A 9 -26.60 59.31 -4.34
N VAL A 10 -26.93 58.22 -5.06
CA VAL A 10 -27.70 58.04 -6.33
C VAL A 10 -27.38 58.81 -7.64
N ILE A 11 -27.39 58.08 -8.78
CA ILE A 11 -28.18 58.38 -10.01
C ILE A 11 -28.35 57.11 -10.87
N ALA A 12 -29.59 56.88 -11.31
CA ALA A 12 -30.07 55.81 -12.19
C ALA A 12 -30.13 56.25 -13.66
N MET A 13 -30.03 55.33 -14.64
CA MET A 13 -30.69 55.44 -15.96
C MET A 13 -30.71 54.10 -16.74
N LEU A 14 -31.70 53.98 -17.64
CA LEU A 14 -32.35 52.78 -18.18
C LEU A 14 -31.65 52.05 -19.36
N LEU A 15 -32.12 50.80 -19.59
CA LEU A 15 -31.78 49.73 -20.55
C LEU A 15 -32.07 50.06 -22.06
N PRO A 16 -31.57 49.25 -23.04
CA PRO A 16 -32.30 48.03 -23.46
C PRO A 16 -31.42 46.80 -23.84
N GLY A 17 -31.79 45.65 -23.26
CA GLY A 17 -32.01 44.34 -23.92
C GLY A 17 -30.91 43.65 -24.74
N CYS A 18 -30.49 42.48 -24.24
CA CYS A 18 -30.59 41.14 -24.86
C CYS A 18 -29.29 40.34 -24.72
N GLY A 19 -29.36 39.17 -24.07
CA GLY A 19 -28.30 38.17 -24.15
C GLY A 19 -27.93 37.50 -22.83
N ALA A 20 -28.58 36.37 -22.56
CA ALA A 20 -28.09 35.23 -21.78
C ALA A 20 -27.52 35.48 -20.36
N ALA A 21 -28.33 35.08 -19.38
CA ALA A 21 -27.90 34.75 -18.03
C ALA A 21 -26.72 33.75 -18.01
N PRO A 22 -25.88 33.81 -16.98
CA PRO A 22 -25.74 32.67 -16.11
C PRO A 22 -26.53 32.98 -14.82
N ALA A 23 -27.43 32.06 -14.50
CA ALA A 23 -28.10 32.04 -13.22
C ALA A 23 -27.04 32.00 -12.12
N ASP A 24 -27.14 32.94 -11.19
CA ASP A 24 -26.66 32.79 -9.83
C ASP A 24 -27.31 31.53 -9.25
N GLY A 25 -26.59 30.41 -9.38
CA GLY A 25 -26.88 29.18 -8.67
C GLY A 25 -26.34 29.32 -7.26
N ASP A 26 -27.21 29.82 -6.39
CA ASP A 26 -27.47 29.27 -5.06
C ASP A 26 -26.42 28.25 -4.60
N GLU A 27 -25.56 28.66 -3.66
CA GLU A 27 -24.74 27.73 -2.87
C GLU A 27 -25.67 26.92 -1.96
N GLY A 28 -26.38 25.99 -2.59
CA GLY A 28 -27.15 24.96 -1.94
C GLY A 28 -26.20 24.10 -1.12
N VAL A 29 -26.24 24.34 0.19
CA VAL A 29 -25.97 23.35 1.23
C VAL A 29 -26.68 22.06 0.79
N THR A 30 -25.92 21.11 0.24
CA THR A 30 -26.46 19.79 -0.05
C THR A 30 -26.06 18.90 1.11
N ASP A 31 -27.08 18.61 1.92
CA ASP A 31 -27.05 17.68 3.02
C ASP A 31 -26.28 16.41 2.64
N GLU A 32 -25.30 16.10 3.50
CA GLU A 32 -24.53 14.85 3.58
C GLU A 32 -25.46 13.68 3.95
N ALA A 33 -26.41 13.35 3.06
CA ALA A 33 -27.38 12.29 3.28
C ALA A 33 -26.69 10.92 3.20
N ALA A 34 -26.93 10.08 4.21
CA ALA A 34 -26.52 8.68 4.19
C ALA A 34 -27.19 7.95 3.02
N LEU A 35 -26.48 7.00 2.41
CA LEU A 35 -26.99 6.18 1.32
C LEU A 35 -28.26 5.45 1.75
N THR A 36 -29.20 5.28 0.83
CA THR A 36 -30.38 4.43 1.10
C THR A 36 -30.01 2.96 0.96
N ALA A 37 -30.80 2.07 1.58
CA ALA A 37 -30.44 0.65 1.70
C ALA A 37 -30.35 -0.10 0.36
N THR A 38 -30.91 0.40 -0.73
CA THR A 38 -30.91 -0.26 -2.06
C THR A 38 -30.10 0.52 -3.10
N GLU A 39 -29.34 1.51 -2.67
CA GLU A 39 -28.61 2.38 -3.58
C GLU A 39 -27.32 1.75 -4.10
N VAL A 40 -27.17 1.74 -5.43
CA VAL A 40 -25.97 1.23 -6.08
C VAL A 40 -24.81 2.23 -5.96
N VAL A 41 -23.71 1.75 -5.39
CA VAL A 41 -22.44 2.47 -5.24
C VAL A 41 -21.48 1.96 -6.30
N THR A 42 -20.94 2.84 -7.13
CA THR A 42 -19.93 2.50 -8.13
C THR A 42 -18.57 2.21 -7.50
N ALA A 43 -17.84 1.24 -8.06
CA ALA A 43 -16.45 0.98 -7.69
C ALA A 43 -15.60 2.26 -7.79
N GLY A 44 -14.71 2.45 -6.83
CA GLY A 44 -13.87 3.64 -6.70
C GLY A 44 -14.51 4.82 -5.99
N ALA A 45 -15.82 4.78 -5.70
CA ALA A 45 -16.47 5.83 -4.93
C ALA A 45 -15.86 5.93 -3.52
N THR A 46 -15.49 7.14 -3.11
CA THR A 46 -15.06 7.40 -1.73
C THR A 46 -16.28 7.71 -0.87
N LEU A 47 -16.43 6.92 0.18
CA LEU A 47 -17.53 6.98 1.11
C LEU A 47 -17.02 7.23 2.53
N ARG A 48 -17.88 7.74 3.39
CA ARG A 48 -17.62 8.00 4.81
C ARG A 48 -18.59 7.19 5.66
N VAL A 49 -18.09 6.56 6.72
CA VAL A 49 -18.91 5.83 7.69
C VAL A 49 -19.72 6.81 8.55
N THR A 50 -21.03 6.61 8.66
CA THR A 50 -21.94 7.44 9.48
C THR A 50 -22.25 6.84 10.84
N ALA A 51 -22.08 5.51 11.01
CA ALA A 51 -22.33 4.80 12.27
C ALA A 51 -21.15 4.92 13.25
N SER A 52 -21.44 4.94 14.56
CA SER A 52 -20.44 4.99 15.64
C SER A 52 -19.45 3.83 15.59
N ARG A 53 -19.95 2.63 15.30
CA ARG A 53 -19.15 1.41 15.06
C ARG A 53 -19.83 0.60 13.95
N LEU A 54 -19.06 0.21 12.94
CA LEU A 54 -19.54 -0.55 11.80
C LEU A 54 -18.63 -1.76 11.58
N ASN A 55 -19.21 -2.96 11.62
CA ASN A 55 -18.44 -4.18 11.39
C ASN A 55 -18.19 -4.35 9.90
N LEU A 56 -16.91 -4.46 9.53
CA LEU A 56 -16.45 -4.86 8.20
C LEU A 56 -16.32 -6.38 8.18
N ARG A 57 -17.13 -7.06 7.36
CA ARG A 57 -17.26 -8.52 7.37
C ARG A 57 -16.58 -9.17 6.17
N ASN A 58 -16.19 -10.44 6.28
CA ASN A 58 -15.54 -11.14 5.17
C ASN A 58 -16.51 -11.44 4.02
N GLU A 59 -17.80 -11.63 4.32
CA GLU A 59 -18.87 -11.88 3.34
C GLU A 59 -20.05 -10.90 3.53
N ALA A 60 -20.90 -10.79 2.51
CA ALA A 60 -22.07 -9.89 2.44
C ALA A 60 -23.29 -10.41 3.23
N GLU A 61 -23.08 -10.77 4.50
CA GLU A 61 -24.14 -11.28 5.38
C GLU A 61 -23.90 -10.90 6.86
N LEU A 62 -24.92 -11.02 7.71
CA LEU A 62 -24.83 -10.61 9.12
C LEU A 62 -24.13 -11.64 10.03
N SER A 63 -24.08 -12.90 9.62
CA SER A 63 -23.42 -14.01 10.32
C SER A 63 -21.92 -14.11 10.03
N ALA A 64 -21.47 -13.50 8.94
CA ALA A 64 -20.08 -13.51 8.49
C ALA A 64 -19.11 -12.97 9.53
N ASP A 65 -17.88 -13.50 9.52
CA ASP A 65 -16.84 -13.09 10.46
C ASP A 65 -16.51 -11.60 10.31
N VAL A 66 -16.32 -10.95 11.45
CA VAL A 66 -15.92 -9.53 11.49
C VAL A 66 -14.41 -9.45 11.29
N VAL A 67 -14.01 -8.89 10.16
CA VAL A 67 -12.61 -8.69 9.76
C VAL A 67 -12.03 -7.44 10.43
N ALA A 68 -12.84 -6.39 10.57
CA ALA A 68 -12.45 -5.16 11.27
C ALA A 68 -13.69 -4.40 11.78
N VAL A 69 -13.48 -3.42 12.66
CA VAL A 69 -14.52 -2.47 13.06
C VAL A 69 -14.12 -1.07 12.63
N LEU A 70 -14.89 -0.52 11.72
CA LEU A 70 -14.79 0.86 11.25
C LEU A 70 -15.50 1.79 12.22
N ARG A 71 -15.00 3.01 12.38
CA ARG A 71 -15.55 4.03 13.27
C ARG A 71 -16.22 5.14 12.46
N GLN A 72 -17.06 5.91 13.13
CA GLN A 72 -17.71 7.06 12.52
C GLN A 72 -16.68 8.00 11.91
N ASN A 73 -16.99 8.50 10.71
CA ASN A 73 -16.16 9.34 9.86
C ASN A 73 -14.96 8.65 9.19
N ASP A 74 -14.73 7.35 9.44
CA ASP A 74 -13.74 6.60 8.67
C ASP A 74 -14.08 6.66 7.19
N ARG A 75 -13.06 6.91 6.37
CA ARG A 75 -13.20 6.90 4.92
C ARG A 75 -12.94 5.51 4.39
N VAL A 76 -13.78 5.10 3.46
CA VAL A 76 -13.67 3.83 2.78
C VAL A 76 -13.88 4.04 1.28
N THR A 77 -13.25 3.21 0.47
CA THR A 77 -13.43 3.25 -0.97
C THR A 77 -14.19 2.00 -1.38
N ALA A 78 -15.28 2.17 -2.13
CA ALA A 78 -16.00 1.04 -2.71
C ALA A 78 -15.06 0.29 -3.66
N VAL A 79 -14.87 -1.00 -3.45
CA VAL A 79 -13.92 -1.81 -4.23
C VAL A 79 -14.59 -2.41 -5.45
N THR A 80 -15.88 -2.74 -5.33
CA THR A 80 -16.72 -3.21 -6.42
C THR A 80 -17.96 -2.33 -6.51
N THR A 81 -18.60 -2.32 -7.69
CA THR A 81 -19.94 -1.75 -7.80
C THR A 81 -20.90 -2.62 -7.00
N SER A 82 -21.65 -2.02 -6.06
CA SER A 82 -22.59 -2.79 -5.21
C SER A 82 -23.82 -3.25 -5.98
N GLY A 83 -24.48 -4.31 -5.52
CA GLY A 83 -25.80 -4.70 -5.97
C GLY A 83 -26.90 -3.89 -5.29
N GLU A 84 -28.16 -4.20 -5.61
CA GLU A 84 -29.35 -3.64 -4.94
C GLU A 84 -29.65 -4.32 -3.59
N ASP A 85 -28.83 -5.31 -3.19
CA ASP A 85 -28.94 -6.08 -1.94
C ASP A 85 -28.52 -5.30 -0.69
N GLY A 86 -28.05 -4.07 -0.86
CA GLY A 86 -27.67 -3.15 0.20
C GLY A 86 -26.29 -3.39 0.80
N TRP A 87 -25.51 -4.32 0.26
CA TRP A 87 -24.15 -4.58 0.71
C TRP A 87 -23.14 -3.89 -0.20
N VAL A 88 -22.17 -3.21 0.42
CA VAL A 88 -21.10 -2.52 -0.28
C VAL A 88 -19.78 -3.15 0.13
N ASN A 89 -19.04 -3.67 -0.85
CA ASN A 89 -17.66 -4.08 -0.62
C ASN A 89 -16.79 -2.83 -0.56
N VAL A 90 -16.20 -2.58 0.60
CA VAL A 90 -15.44 -1.38 0.86
C VAL A 90 -14.06 -1.73 1.38
N LYS A 91 -13.10 -0.87 1.08
CA LYS A 91 -11.75 -0.91 1.63
C LYS A 91 -11.54 0.29 2.52
N SER A 92 -11.19 0.06 3.78
CA SER A 92 -10.79 1.10 4.72
C SER A 92 -9.49 1.75 4.29
N GLN A 93 -9.22 2.97 4.78
CA GLN A 93 -7.90 3.60 4.61
C GLN A 93 -6.76 2.77 5.23
N GLY A 94 -7.05 1.97 6.26
CA GLY A 94 -6.11 1.00 6.84
C GLY A 94 -5.85 -0.23 5.95
N GLY A 95 -6.64 -0.40 4.89
CA GLY A 95 -6.47 -1.46 3.89
C GLY A 95 -7.30 -2.72 4.15
N ASP A 96 -8.05 -2.77 5.25
CA ASP A 96 -9.03 -3.82 5.52
C ASP A 96 -10.16 -3.71 4.51
N GLN A 97 -10.43 -4.82 3.81
CA GLN A 97 -11.49 -4.89 2.82
C GLN A 97 -12.50 -5.93 3.25
N GLY A 98 -13.77 -5.61 3.07
CA GLY A 98 -14.86 -6.48 3.42
C GLY A 98 -16.18 -5.82 3.09
N TRP A 99 -17.26 -6.43 3.55
CA TRP A 99 -18.61 -6.00 3.29
C TRP A 99 -19.17 -5.25 4.48
N VAL A 100 -19.81 -4.12 4.18
CA VAL A 100 -20.62 -3.35 5.13
C VAL A 100 -21.98 -3.05 4.51
N PHE A 101 -22.98 -2.81 5.34
CA PHE A 101 -24.29 -2.42 4.84
C PHE A 101 -24.28 -0.94 4.41
N GLY A 102 -24.65 -0.66 3.17
CA GLY A 102 -24.51 0.63 2.50
C GLY A 102 -25.21 1.78 3.24
N LYS A 103 -26.30 1.50 3.96
CA LYS A 103 -27.04 2.50 4.75
C LYS A 103 -26.21 3.22 5.82
N TYR A 104 -25.05 2.67 6.18
CA TYR A 104 -24.13 3.25 7.16
C TYR A 104 -22.98 4.03 6.51
N LEU A 105 -23.09 4.33 5.21
CA LEU A 105 -22.12 5.09 4.44
C LEU A 105 -22.77 6.33 3.83
N ALA A 106 -21.99 7.39 3.62
CA ALA A 106 -22.37 8.60 2.90
C ALA A 106 -21.31 8.92 1.82
N ARG A 107 -21.70 9.51 0.69
CA ARG A 107 -20.73 9.92 -0.35
C ARG A 107 -19.93 11.12 0.11
N VAL A 108 -18.67 11.21 -0.32
CA VAL A 108 -17.86 12.41 -0.11
C VAL A 108 -17.64 13.10 -1.46
N SER A 109 -18.09 14.34 -1.60
CA SER A 109 -17.95 15.13 -2.84
C SER A 109 -16.53 15.69 -2.99
N GLY A 110 -15.91 15.47 -4.18
CA GLY A 110 -14.71 16.21 -4.65
C GLY A 110 -13.37 15.46 -4.87
N ALA A 111 -13.31 14.37 -5.66
CA ALA A 111 -12.02 13.72 -6.02
C ALA A 111 -11.48 14.12 -7.42
N PRO A 112 -10.16 14.35 -7.63
CA PRO A 112 -9.59 14.76 -8.92
C PRO A 112 -9.15 13.59 -9.85
N SER A 113 -9.13 13.87 -11.17
CA SER A 113 -8.88 12.97 -12.33
C SER A 113 -7.42 13.07 -12.88
N PRO A 114 -6.84 12.08 -13.62
CA PRO A 114 -5.40 12.02 -13.93
C PRO A 114 -4.99 12.71 -15.25
N SER A 115 -3.72 13.18 -15.35
CA SER A 115 -3.06 13.61 -16.60
C SER A 115 -1.51 13.51 -16.56
N PRO A 116 -0.79 13.58 -17.71
CA PRO A 116 0.43 12.80 -18.05
C PRO A 116 1.76 13.60 -18.25
N ASN A 117 2.95 12.93 -18.36
CA ASN A 117 4.13 13.11 -19.28
C ASN A 117 5.49 12.45 -18.73
N PRO A 118 6.70 12.42 -19.40
CA PRO A 118 7.31 11.27 -20.16
C PRO A 118 8.79 10.81 -19.84
N SER A 119 9.13 9.52 -20.17
CA SER A 119 10.36 8.78 -20.68
C SER A 119 11.86 9.19 -20.47
N PRO A 120 12.92 8.34 -20.77
CA PRO A 120 13.02 6.88 -21.05
C PRO A 120 14.24 6.11 -20.42
N ASN A 121 14.20 4.77 -20.28
CA ASN A 121 15.31 3.83 -20.63
C ASN A 121 14.84 2.34 -20.59
N PRO A 122 15.36 1.42 -21.44
CA PRO A 122 14.74 0.14 -21.78
C PRO A 122 15.29 -1.06 -21.01
N SER A 123 14.46 -2.07 -20.79
CA SER A 123 14.83 -3.50 -20.85
C SER A 123 13.57 -4.39 -20.80
N PRO A 124 13.65 -5.65 -21.25
CA PRO A 124 12.84 -6.22 -22.32
C PRO A 124 11.49 -6.78 -21.86
N ASN A 125 10.61 -6.95 -22.84
CA ASN A 125 9.34 -7.68 -22.78
C ASN A 125 9.38 -8.93 -21.88
N PRO A 126 8.32 -9.26 -21.12
CA PRO A 126 8.38 -10.22 -20.02
C PRO A 126 8.56 -11.65 -20.55
N ALA A 127 9.54 -12.35 -19.97
CA ALA A 127 9.66 -13.79 -20.10
C ALA A 127 8.37 -14.48 -19.62
N PRO A 128 8.02 -15.68 -20.15
CA PRO A 128 6.74 -16.33 -19.89
C PRO A 128 6.49 -16.48 -18.39
N SER A 129 5.28 -16.14 -17.94
CA SER A 129 4.74 -16.49 -16.62
C SER A 129 4.85 -18.00 -16.45
N GLY A 130 5.85 -18.46 -15.69
CA GLY A 130 6.27 -19.86 -15.70
C GLY A 130 6.71 -20.34 -14.33
N GLY A 131 6.11 -19.83 -13.25
CA GLY A 131 6.32 -20.27 -11.86
C GLY A 131 7.78 -20.41 -11.43
N THR A 132 8.72 -19.75 -12.12
CA THR A 132 10.14 -20.04 -11.97
C THR A 132 10.72 -19.22 -10.83
N CYS A 133 11.65 -19.81 -10.10
CA CYS A 133 12.38 -19.13 -9.04
C CYS A 133 13.76 -18.63 -9.51
N ALA A 134 13.99 -18.49 -10.82
CA ALA A 134 15.30 -18.12 -11.36
C ALA A 134 15.66 -16.66 -11.00
N PRO A 135 16.83 -16.39 -10.40
CA PRO A 135 17.22 -15.03 -10.00
C PRO A 135 17.19 -14.00 -11.12
N SER A 136 17.44 -14.42 -12.37
CA SER A 136 17.38 -13.54 -13.55
C SER A 136 16.03 -12.85 -13.74
N ARG A 137 14.95 -13.40 -13.17
CA ARG A 137 13.64 -12.73 -13.17
C ARG A 137 13.65 -11.43 -12.37
N ALA A 138 14.47 -11.32 -11.34
CA ALA A 138 14.58 -10.13 -10.51
C ALA A 138 15.43 -9.01 -11.15
N ASP A 139 16.11 -9.29 -12.26
CA ASP A 139 16.98 -8.32 -12.92
C ASP A 139 16.18 -7.10 -13.39
N GLY A 140 16.60 -5.91 -12.94
CA GLY A 140 15.93 -4.65 -13.28
C GLY A 140 14.54 -4.46 -12.64
N ALA A 141 14.07 -5.37 -11.78
CA ALA A 141 12.75 -5.25 -11.14
C ALA A 141 12.65 -4.02 -10.23
N VAL A 142 13.78 -3.55 -9.69
CA VAL A 142 13.92 -2.36 -8.84
C VAL A 142 15.22 -1.60 -9.17
N HIS A 143 15.30 -0.33 -8.78
CA HIS A 143 16.49 0.50 -9.00
C HIS A 143 17.74 -0.09 -8.31
N ARG A 144 18.94 0.05 -8.91
CA ARG A 144 20.18 -0.61 -8.42
C ARG A 144 20.51 -0.36 -6.94
N TYR A 145 20.31 0.87 -6.43
CA TYR A 145 20.55 1.17 -5.00
C TYR A 145 19.49 0.57 -4.07
N GLN A 146 18.27 0.36 -4.58
CA GLN A 146 17.25 -0.38 -3.86
C GLN A 146 17.54 -1.88 -3.88
N LYS A 147 17.99 -2.42 -5.02
CA LYS A 147 18.47 -3.80 -5.11
C LYS A 147 19.63 -4.06 -4.14
N ALA A 148 20.57 -3.11 -4.03
CA ALA A 148 21.65 -3.16 -3.04
C ALA A 148 21.15 -3.23 -1.59
N LEU A 149 20.10 -2.45 -1.24
CA LEU A 149 19.47 -2.53 0.07
C LEU A 149 18.76 -3.87 0.28
N HIS A 150 18.04 -4.36 -0.73
CA HIS A 150 17.39 -5.67 -0.69
C HIS A 150 18.40 -6.82 -0.54
N ASP A 151 19.55 -6.71 -1.19
CA ASP A 151 20.68 -7.64 -1.02
C ASP A 151 21.19 -7.67 0.43
N ALA A 152 21.23 -6.51 1.09
CA ALA A 152 21.56 -6.42 2.50
C ALA A 152 20.48 -7.06 3.41
N ILE A 153 19.21 -6.90 3.06
CA ILE A 153 18.08 -7.58 3.74
C ILE A 153 18.20 -9.10 3.59
N ALA A 154 18.39 -9.60 2.37
CA ALA A 154 18.52 -11.03 2.08
C ALA A 154 19.70 -11.67 2.83
N TYR A 155 20.82 -10.96 2.94
CA TYR A 155 21.96 -11.42 3.74
C TYR A 155 21.66 -11.47 5.23
N ALA A 156 20.92 -10.49 5.75
CA ALA A 156 20.51 -10.49 7.15
C ALA A 156 19.58 -11.67 7.44
N GLU A 157 18.60 -11.89 6.56
CA GLU A 157 17.67 -13.03 6.62
C GLU A 157 18.33 -14.39 6.33
N GLY A 158 19.61 -14.40 5.92
CA GLY A 158 20.36 -15.64 5.63
C GLY A 158 19.98 -16.33 4.33
N THR A 159 19.31 -15.64 3.42
CA THR A 159 18.80 -16.21 2.15
C THR A 159 19.69 -15.90 0.96
N ARG A 160 20.46 -14.80 0.99
CA ARG A 160 21.38 -14.42 -0.08
C ARG A 160 22.39 -15.55 -0.36
N ASP A 161 22.67 -15.80 -1.63
CA ASP A 161 23.59 -16.83 -2.12
C ASP A 161 23.18 -18.28 -1.76
N TYR A 162 21.98 -18.49 -1.21
CA TYR A 162 21.44 -19.81 -0.91
C TYR A 162 20.50 -20.30 -2.01
N SER A 163 20.69 -21.54 -2.48
CA SER A 163 19.87 -22.16 -3.55
C SER A 163 19.77 -21.27 -4.80
N LYS A 164 18.60 -20.69 -5.08
CA LYS A 164 18.37 -19.75 -6.20
C LYS A 164 18.45 -18.30 -5.69
N ASP A 165 19.59 -17.93 -5.13
CA ASP A 165 19.85 -16.65 -4.47
C ASP A 165 18.70 -16.23 -3.50
N GLY A 166 18.16 -17.20 -2.76
CA GLY A 166 17.17 -16.96 -1.72
C GLY A 166 15.70 -16.96 -2.15
N TYR A 167 15.38 -16.78 -3.43
CA TYR A 167 13.97 -16.59 -3.86
C TYR A 167 13.06 -17.80 -3.62
N ASN A 168 13.63 -19.00 -3.48
CA ASN A 168 12.89 -20.23 -3.21
C ASN A 168 13.11 -20.78 -1.80
N VAL A 169 13.61 -19.97 -0.86
CA VAL A 169 13.98 -20.42 0.49
C VAL A 169 12.82 -20.19 1.44
N MET A 170 12.50 -21.20 2.25
CA MET A 170 11.60 -21.11 3.41
C MET A 170 12.44 -21.05 4.69
N PHE A 171 11.77 -20.72 5.78
CA PHE A 171 12.32 -20.81 7.12
C PHE A 171 13.08 -22.13 7.35
N SER A 172 14.18 -22.10 8.13
CA SER A 172 15.07 -23.25 8.35
C SER A 172 15.79 -23.76 7.09
N HIS A 173 15.98 -22.90 6.07
CA HIS A 173 16.67 -23.20 4.81
C HIS A 173 16.05 -24.32 3.97
N ARG A 174 14.78 -24.68 4.21
CA ARG A 174 14.05 -25.56 3.30
C ARG A 174 13.79 -24.81 1.99
N THR A 175 13.54 -25.54 0.90
CA THR A 175 13.25 -24.91 -0.40
C THR A 175 11.91 -25.36 -0.97
N PHE A 176 11.30 -24.52 -1.80
CA PHE A 176 10.10 -24.86 -2.57
C PHE A 176 10.38 -24.84 -4.08
N ALA A 177 9.59 -25.55 -4.88
CA ALA A 177 9.90 -25.82 -6.28
C ALA A 177 9.44 -24.72 -7.24
N SER A 178 8.25 -24.15 -7.00
CA SER A 178 7.61 -23.16 -7.88
C SER A 178 7.37 -21.84 -7.14
N CYS A 179 7.79 -20.74 -7.76
CA CYS A 179 7.57 -19.39 -7.25
C CYS A 179 6.29 -18.75 -7.79
N GLN A 180 5.40 -19.51 -8.41
CA GLN A 180 4.11 -18.96 -8.84
C GLN A 180 3.32 -18.40 -7.64
N THR A 181 3.33 -19.11 -6.52
CA THR A 181 2.58 -18.78 -5.31
C THR A 181 3.50 -18.89 -4.10
N HIS A 182 3.23 -18.08 -3.08
CA HIS A 182 3.88 -18.24 -1.78
C HIS A 182 3.55 -19.63 -1.20
N PRO A 183 4.52 -20.39 -0.69
CA PRO A 183 4.32 -21.80 -0.35
C PRO A 183 3.33 -22.01 0.80
N ASN A 184 3.17 -21.01 1.68
CA ASN A 184 2.29 -21.07 2.85
C ASN A 184 2.50 -22.34 3.69
N VAL A 185 3.76 -22.74 3.87
CA VAL A 185 4.15 -23.89 4.69
C VAL A 185 4.59 -23.37 6.05
N CYS A 186 3.84 -23.72 7.08
CA CYS A 186 4.15 -23.43 8.49
C CYS A 186 5.22 -24.41 8.97
N ILE A 187 6.45 -23.92 9.18
CA ILE A 187 7.60 -24.70 9.65
C ILE A 187 7.78 -24.45 11.14
N ALA A 188 7.63 -25.51 11.94
CA ALA A 188 7.66 -25.42 13.40
C ALA A 188 9.02 -25.01 13.96
N PHE A 189 9.01 -24.23 15.03
CA PHE A 189 10.14 -23.95 15.92
C PHE A 189 9.64 -23.83 17.36
N GLY A 190 10.16 -24.68 18.26
CA GLY A 190 9.62 -24.77 19.62
C GLY A 190 8.11 -25.05 19.61
N SER A 191 7.32 -24.22 20.28
CA SER A 191 5.85 -24.28 20.33
C SER A 191 5.15 -23.43 19.26
N SER A 192 5.89 -22.81 18.35
CA SER A 192 5.37 -21.92 17.32
C SER A 192 5.76 -22.40 15.91
N CYS A 193 5.38 -21.66 14.87
CA CYS A 193 5.84 -21.90 13.52
C CYS A 193 6.00 -20.60 12.74
N SER A 194 6.81 -20.67 11.68
CA SER A 194 6.99 -19.56 10.73
C SER A 194 6.57 -20.02 9.35
N THR A 195 5.87 -19.14 8.62
CA THR A 195 5.57 -19.31 7.20
C THR A 195 6.54 -18.55 6.30
N ALA A 196 7.62 -18.01 6.87
CA ALA A 196 8.56 -17.17 6.15
C ALA A 196 9.12 -17.87 4.91
N ALA A 197 9.01 -17.20 3.76
CA ALA A 197 9.52 -17.71 2.50
C ALA A 197 10.02 -16.61 1.56
N GLY A 198 10.77 -17.02 0.55
CA GLY A 198 11.38 -16.16 -0.44
C GLY A 198 12.63 -15.46 0.08
N ARG A 199 13.24 -14.69 -0.82
CA ARG A 199 14.52 -14.00 -0.58
C ARG A 199 14.43 -13.00 0.57
N TYR A 200 13.23 -12.48 0.81
CA TYR A 200 12.95 -11.50 1.86
C TYR A 200 12.12 -12.07 3.01
N GLN A 201 12.02 -13.40 3.11
CA GLN A 201 11.36 -14.12 4.22
C GLN A 201 9.96 -13.56 4.56
N PHE A 202 9.14 -13.29 3.54
CA PHE A 202 7.76 -12.85 3.75
C PHE A 202 6.99 -13.93 4.50
N LEU A 203 6.24 -13.53 5.54
CA LEU A 203 5.18 -14.39 6.08
C LEU A 203 4.03 -14.46 5.08
N THR A 204 3.23 -15.53 5.10
CA THR A 204 2.05 -15.67 4.21
C THR A 204 1.13 -14.45 4.30
N THR A 205 0.86 -13.97 5.52
CA THR A 205 -0.03 -12.83 5.76
C THR A 205 0.55 -11.54 5.18
N THR A 206 1.82 -11.28 5.43
CA THR A 206 2.55 -10.12 4.86
C THR A 206 2.56 -10.19 3.33
N TRP A 207 2.92 -11.34 2.75
CA TRP A 207 2.93 -11.52 1.32
C TRP A 207 1.54 -11.28 0.71
N ASN A 208 0.48 -11.84 1.28
CA ASN A 208 -0.87 -11.65 0.76
C ASN A 208 -1.31 -10.18 0.82
N THR A 209 -0.95 -9.46 1.88
CA THR A 209 -1.19 -8.01 2.00
C THR A 209 -0.44 -7.23 0.94
N VAL A 210 0.87 -7.48 0.80
CA VAL A 210 1.73 -6.78 -0.16
C VAL A 210 1.36 -7.12 -1.61
N LYS A 211 1.11 -8.39 -1.91
CA LYS A 211 0.64 -8.88 -3.20
C LYS A 211 -0.60 -8.11 -3.64
N ARG A 212 -1.59 -7.97 -2.75
CA ARG A 212 -2.83 -7.23 -3.02
C ARG A 212 -2.58 -5.72 -3.12
N ALA A 213 -1.78 -5.14 -2.23
CA ALA A 213 -1.56 -3.70 -2.19
C ALA A 213 -0.72 -3.17 -3.36
N ALA A 214 0.27 -3.95 -3.82
CA ALA A 214 1.16 -3.61 -4.92
C ALA A 214 0.76 -4.25 -6.26
N GLY A 215 -0.37 -4.97 -6.33
CA GLY A 215 -0.87 -5.57 -7.57
C GLY A 215 0.04 -6.65 -8.15
N LEU A 216 0.66 -7.47 -7.29
CA LEU A 216 1.67 -8.45 -7.70
C LEU A 216 0.99 -9.76 -8.14
N PRO A 217 1.25 -10.29 -9.34
CA PRO A 217 0.52 -11.45 -9.85
C PRO A 217 1.00 -12.78 -9.25
N SER A 218 2.29 -12.91 -8.95
CA SER A 218 2.94 -14.15 -8.51
C SER A 218 3.96 -13.90 -7.41
N PHE A 219 4.47 -14.97 -6.79
CA PHE A 219 5.59 -14.90 -5.84
C PHE A 219 6.96 -15.04 -6.54
N GLU A 220 7.02 -14.82 -7.86
CA GLU A 220 8.24 -14.93 -8.64
C GLU A 220 9.25 -13.82 -8.26
N PRO A 221 10.55 -14.00 -8.53
CA PRO A 221 11.61 -13.13 -8.02
C PRO A 221 11.39 -11.63 -8.22
N GLU A 222 10.94 -11.18 -9.39
CA GLU A 222 10.60 -9.77 -9.67
C GLU A 222 9.51 -9.23 -8.74
N ASN A 223 8.56 -10.08 -8.35
CA ASN A 223 7.45 -9.70 -7.50
C ASN A 223 7.84 -9.77 -6.03
N GLN A 224 8.77 -10.65 -5.64
CA GLN A 224 9.42 -10.56 -4.33
C GLN A 224 10.21 -9.25 -4.18
N GLU A 225 10.95 -8.83 -5.22
CA GLU A 225 11.63 -7.52 -5.24
C GLU A 225 10.66 -6.36 -5.05
N ARG A 226 9.59 -6.31 -5.86
CA ARG A 226 8.57 -5.27 -5.78
C ARG A 226 7.81 -5.32 -4.44
N GLY A 227 7.62 -6.51 -3.88
CA GLY A 227 7.01 -6.67 -2.57
C GLY A 227 7.88 -6.09 -1.44
N ALA A 228 9.19 -6.35 -1.49
CA ALA A 228 10.13 -5.79 -0.53
C ALA A 228 10.23 -4.26 -0.69
N ALA A 229 10.23 -3.78 -1.93
CA ALA A 229 10.17 -2.35 -2.25
C ALA A 229 8.99 -1.65 -1.59
N TYR A 230 7.80 -2.26 -1.69
CA TYR A 230 6.57 -1.77 -1.09
C TYR A 230 6.70 -1.67 0.44
N LEU A 231 7.20 -2.72 1.10
CA LEU A 231 7.43 -2.68 2.55
C LEU A 231 8.43 -1.60 2.95
N VAL A 232 9.53 -1.44 2.20
CA VAL A 232 10.56 -0.43 2.48
C VAL A 232 10.01 0.99 2.35
N SER A 233 9.41 1.31 1.21
CA SER A 233 9.03 2.67 0.84
C SER A 233 7.66 3.08 1.39
N THR A 234 6.67 2.20 1.30
CA THR A 234 5.28 2.50 1.68
C THR A 234 5.03 2.18 3.15
N THR A 235 5.36 0.97 3.60
CA THR A 235 5.08 0.55 4.99
C THR A 235 6.02 1.22 5.98
N ARG A 236 7.33 1.22 5.68
CA ARG A 236 8.35 1.75 6.60
C ARG A 236 8.85 3.14 6.29
N ARG A 237 8.38 3.75 5.19
CA ARG A 237 8.67 5.15 4.84
C ARG A 237 10.18 5.42 4.84
N VAL A 238 10.93 4.52 4.21
CA VAL A 238 12.36 4.68 3.93
C VAL A 238 12.51 5.18 2.51
N THR A 239 13.16 6.34 2.37
CA THR A 239 13.52 6.90 1.07
C THR A 239 14.87 6.36 0.65
N ILE A 240 14.95 5.81 -0.56
CA ILE A 240 16.19 5.30 -1.14
C ILE A 240 16.65 6.28 -2.23
N PRO A 241 17.86 6.86 -2.12
CA PRO A 241 18.39 7.71 -3.19
C PRO A 241 18.59 6.91 -4.49
N THR A 242 18.26 7.52 -5.63
CA THR A 242 18.43 6.92 -6.96
C THR A 242 19.72 7.36 -7.65
N ALA A 243 20.28 8.52 -7.28
CA ALA A 243 21.51 9.04 -7.91
C ALA A 243 22.81 8.55 -7.22
N ARG A 244 22.75 8.14 -5.96
CA ARG A 244 23.91 7.77 -5.14
C ARG A 244 23.58 6.67 -4.14
N PRO A 245 24.57 5.96 -3.57
CA PRO A 245 24.34 5.15 -2.39
C PRO A 245 23.85 5.96 -1.18
N MET A 246 23.24 5.27 -0.23
CA MET A 246 22.91 5.84 1.09
C MET A 246 24.20 6.19 1.84
N THR A 247 24.20 7.35 2.49
CA THR A 247 25.20 7.69 3.51
C THR A 247 25.08 6.76 4.71
N ALA A 248 26.11 6.73 5.57
CA ALA A 248 26.08 5.94 6.81
C ALA A 248 24.86 6.25 7.70
N THR A 249 24.49 7.53 7.80
CA THR A 249 23.35 8.00 8.60
C THR A 249 22.01 7.59 7.98
N GLU A 250 21.83 7.80 6.67
CA GLU A 250 20.62 7.35 5.96
C GLU A 250 20.43 5.83 6.07
N PHE A 251 21.52 5.07 5.89
CA PHE A 251 21.50 3.62 6.02
C PHE A 251 21.13 3.16 7.43
N SER A 252 21.74 3.75 8.46
CA SER A 252 21.43 3.41 9.86
C SER A 252 19.97 3.72 10.21
N ASN A 253 19.45 4.86 9.73
CA ASN A 253 18.05 5.23 9.90
C ASN A 253 17.10 4.26 9.16
N ALA A 254 17.49 3.82 7.96
CA ALA A 254 16.76 2.80 7.22
C ALA A 254 16.71 1.49 8.03
N MET A 255 17.85 0.96 8.48
CA MET A 255 17.90 -0.28 9.28
C MET A 255 17.02 -0.21 10.53
N SER A 256 17.05 0.93 11.25
CA SER A 256 16.19 1.14 12.42
C SER A 256 14.69 1.02 12.09
N LYS A 257 14.25 1.52 10.94
CA LYS A 257 12.85 1.40 10.48
C LYS A 257 12.53 0.01 9.94
N LEU A 258 13.44 -0.58 9.17
CA LEU A 258 13.22 -1.86 8.48
C LEU A 258 13.30 -3.07 9.42
N SER A 259 14.00 -2.96 10.55
CA SER A 259 14.05 -4.01 11.58
C SER A 259 12.71 -4.34 12.24
N TYR A 260 11.65 -3.58 11.97
CA TYR A 260 10.29 -3.95 12.35
C TYR A 260 9.59 -4.88 11.33
N GLU A 261 10.12 -5.01 10.10
CA GLU A 261 9.65 -6.01 9.12
C GLU A 261 10.57 -7.24 9.13
N TRP A 262 11.88 -7.01 9.14
CA TRP A 262 12.89 -8.05 9.06
C TRP A 262 13.62 -8.16 10.38
N ALA A 263 13.26 -9.18 11.16
CA ALA A 263 13.75 -9.36 12.52
C ALA A 263 15.28 -9.55 12.61
N SER A 264 15.89 -10.02 11.53
CA SER A 264 17.35 -10.22 11.44
C SER A 264 18.16 -8.93 11.27
N LEU A 265 17.50 -7.81 10.96
CA LEU A 265 18.15 -6.53 10.75
C LEU A 265 18.49 -5.83 12.08
N PRO A 266 19.61 -5.07 12.12
CA PRO A 266 19.95 -4.26 13.27
C PRO A 266 18.90 -3.14 13.49
N PRO A 267 18.62 -2.76 14.75
CA PRO A 267 19.36 -3.13 15.97
C PRO A 267 19.00 -4.51 16.56
N GLY A 268 18.14 -5.31 15.91
CA GLY A 268 17.62 -6.56 16.46
C GLY A 268 16.53 -6.29 17.50
N ARG A 269 15.27 -6.49 17.13
CA ARG A 269 14.12 -6.04 17.95
C ARG A 269 13.38 -7.16 18.68
N TYR A 270 13.45 -8.39 18.17
CA TYR A 270 12.61 -9.49 18.67
C TYR A 270 13.42 -10.65 19.26
N GLY A 271 14.67 -10.40 19.66
CA GLY A 271 15.50 -11.37 20.38
C GLY A 271 16.01 -12.56 19.54
N GLN A 272 15.69 -12.64 18.24
CA GLN A 272 16.34 -13.60 17.35
C GLN A 272 17.77 -13.16 17.02
N PRO A 273 18.65 -14.09 16.58
CA PRO A 273 19.95 -13.74 16.03
C PRO A 273 19.81 -12.69 14.93
N SER A 274 20.56 -11.59 15.06
CA SER A 274 20.59 -10.50 14.08
C SER A 274 22.02 -10.23 13.62
N LYS A 275 22.16 -9.67 12.42
CA LYS A 275 23.46 -9.20 11.93
C LYS A 275 23.78 -7.84 12.54
N SER A 276 25.07 -7.55 12.76
CA SER A 276 25.50 -6.24 13.22
C SER A 276 25.35 -5.16 12.14
N MET A 277 25.20 -3.89 12.56
CA MET A 277 25.12 -2.74 11.64
C MET A 277 26.30 -2.67 10.68
N SER A 278 27.51 -2.95 11.16
CA SER A 278 28.72 -2.94 10.33
C SER A 278 28.69 -4.04 9.27
N GLN A 279 28.29 -5.27 9.62
CA GLN A 279 28.19 -6.36 8.65
C GLN A 279 27.20 -6.05 7.52
N VAL A 280 25.99 -5.58 7.88
CA VAL A 280 24.95 -5.28 6.89
C VAL A 280 25.34 -4.08 6.03
N ARG A 281 25.96 -3.05 6.62
CA ARG A 281 26.46 -1.89 5.87
C ARG A 281 27.62 -2.27 4.94
N ASN A 282 28.57 -3.08 5.39
CA ASN A 282 29.70 -3.50 4.55
C ASN A 282 29.21 -4.24 3.31
N LEU A 283 28.22 -5.13 3.46
CA LEU A 283 27.60 -5.77 2.31
C LEU A 283 26.94 -4.75 1.38
N TYR A 284 26.09 -3.87 1.92
CA TYR A 284 25.45 -2.81 1.12
C TYR A 284 26.48 -1.99 0.34
N CYS A 285 27.57 -1.56 0.98
CA CYS A 285 28.62 -0.78 0.33
C CYS A 285 29.35 -1.57 -0.76
N SER A 286 29.58 -2.86 -0.58
CA SER A 286 30.25 -3.71 -1.57
C SER A 286 29.47 -3.81 -2.89
N VAL A 287 28.14 -3.72 -2.83
CA VAL A 287 27.26 -3.77 -4.02
C VAL A 287 26.87 -2.38 -4.53
N ALA A 288 26.73 -1.40 -3.65
CA ALA A 288 26.27 -0.05 -4.01
C ALA A 288 27.41 0.88 -4.46
N GLY A 289 28.65 0.63 -4.01
CA GLY A 289 29.82 1.48 -4.29
C GLY A 289 29.82 2.75 -3.44
N CYS A 290 29.85 2.57 -2.11
CA CYS A 290 29.89 3.66 -1.13
C CYS A 290 31.30 4.12 -0.77
#